data_AF-A0A3S1CMI8-F1
#
_entry.id   AF-A0A3S1CMI8-F1
#
_cell.length_a   1.000
_cell.length_b   1.000
_cell.length_c   1.000
_cell.angle_alpha   90.00
_cell.angle_beta   90.00
_cell.angle_gamma   90.00
#
_symmetry.space_group_name_H-M   'P 1'
#
loop_
_entity.id
_entity.type
_entity.pdbx_description
1 polymer ?
#
loop_
_entity_poly.entity_id
_entity_poly.type
_entity_poly.pdbx_seq_one_letter_code
_entity_poly.pdbx_strand_id
1 'polypeptide(L)' 'FRLTGFFFTRHVYEPRGIEAPGARAGFLAALRKHHAPGKTLIEEPAAGEITR' A
#
# COMPACT_ATOMS: atom_id res chain seq x y z
N PHE A 1 13.59 -13.86 14.34
CA PHE A 1 13.70 -12.59 13.61
C PHE A 1 12.43 -12.36 12.77
N ARG A 2 11.89 -11.13 12.69
CA ARG A 2 10.73 -10.82 11.81
C ARG A 2 11.26 -10.33 10.46
N LEU A 3 10.75 -10.90 9.36
CA LEU A 3 11.15 -10.55 7.99
C LEU A 3 10.52 -9.23 7.53
N THR A 4 10.88 -8.14 8.19
CA THR A 4 10.42 -6.78 7.86
C THR A 4 11.38 -6.11 6.87
N GLY A 5 10.98 -4.95 6.34
CA GLY A 5 11.88 -4.12 5.54
C GLY A 5 13.22 -3.82 6.23
N PHE A 6 13.19 -3.54 7.54
CA PHE A 6 14.39 -3.29 8.35
C PHE A 6 15.33 -4.50 8.38
N PHE A 7 14.80 -5.71 8.52
CA PHE A 7 15.61 -6.93 8.51
C PHE A 7 16.35 -7.09 7.18
N PHE A 8 15.64 -6.93 6.07
CA PHE A 8 16.23 -7.01 4.73
C PHE A 8 17.30 -5.93 4.50
N THR A 9 17.06 -4.69 4.92
CA THR A 9 18.05 -3.62 4.80
C THR A 9 19.34 -3.96 5.53
N ARG A 10 19.26 -4.25 6.84
CA ARG A 10 20.45 -4.40 7.69
C ARG A 10 21.18 -5.73 7.51
N HIS A 11 20.48 -6.80 7.11
CA HIS A 11 21.05 -8.15 7.11
C HIS A 11 21.18 -8.77 5.71
N VAL A 12 20.49 -8.22 4.71
CA VAL A 12 20.53 -8.76 3.34
C VAL A 12 21.19 -7.77 2.39
N TYR A 13 20.65 -6.55 2.27
CA TYR A 13 21.03 -5.57 1.27
C TYR A 13 22.35 -4.85 1.62
N GLU A 14 22.42 -4.20 2.78
CA GLU A 14 23.61 -3.46 3.22
C GLU A 14 24.87 -4.34 3.29
N PRO A 15 24.84 -5.57 3.86
CA PRO A 15 26.04 -6.42 3.91
C PRO A 15 26.52 -6.91 2.53
N ARG A 16 25.67 -6.82 1.50
CA ARG A 16 25.99 -7.24 0.13
C ARG A 16 26.27 -6.05 -0.80
N GLY A 17 26.18 -4.82 -0.30
CA GLY A 17 26.38 -3.61 -1.10
C GLY A 17 25.37 -3.49 -2.25
N ILE A 18 24.17 -4.05 -2.10
CA ILE A 18 23.11 -4.00 -3.12
C ILE A 18 21.94 -3.15 -2.64
N GLU A 19 21.26 -2.51 -3.56
CA GLU A 19 20.02 -1.79 -3.27
C GLU A 19 18.81 -2.75 -3.20
N ALA A 20 17.73 -2.27 -2.58
CA ALA A 20 16.49 -3.02 -2.55
C ALA A 20 15.90 -3.12 -3.98
N PRO A 21 15.44 -4.30 -4.43
CA PRO A 21 14.87 -4.46 -5.77
C PRO A 21 13.66 -3.55 -6.00
N GLY A 22 13.60 -2.87 -7.14
CA GLY A 22 12.50 -1.96 -7.49
C GLY A 22 11.11 -2.64 -7.48
N ALA A 23 11.04 -3.92 -7.85
CA ALA A 23 9.82 -4.74 -7.78
C ALA A 23 9.17 -4.75 -6.38
N ARG A 24 9.98 -4.59 -5.32
CA ARG A 24 9.48 -4.50 -3.94
C ARG A 24 8.54 -3.31 -3.74
N ALA A 25 8.83 -2.17 -4.35
CA ALA A 25 7.98 -0.98 -4.23
C ALA A 25 6.58 -1.24 -4.81
N GLY A 26 6.53 -1.86 -6.00
CA GLY A 26 5.28 -2.26 -6.65
C GLY A 26 4.48 -3.28 -5.82
N PHE A 27 5.15 -4.30 -5.29
CA PHE A 27 4.51 -5.28 -4.42
C PHE A 27 3.91 -4.65 -3.15
N LEU A 28 4.64 -3.76 -2.48
CA LEU A 28 4.12 -3.05 -1.30
C LEU A 28 2.93 -2.16 -1.64
N ALA A 29 2.91 -1.54 -2.83
CA ALA A 29 1.77 -0.76 -3.29
C ALA A 29 0.53 -1.64 -3.51
N ALA A 30 0.70 -2.81 -4.14
CA ALA A 30 -0.38 -3.78 -4.33
C ALA A 30 -0.94 -4.27 -3.00
N LEU A 31 -0.08 -4.60 -2.03
CA LEU A 31 -0.50 -4.99 -0.68
C LEU A 31 -1.27 -3.87 0.02
N ARG A 32 -0.80 -2.62 -0.05
CA ARG A 32 -1.54 -1.47 0.53
C ARG A 32 -2.93 -1.34 -0.08
N LYS A 33 -3.07 -1.53 -1.40
CA LYS A 33 -4.38 -1.51 -2.07
C LYS A 33 -5.26 -2.67 -1.61
N HIS A 34 -4.70 -3.87 -1.48
CA HIS A 34 -5.43 -5.06 -1.04
C HIS A 34 -5.92 -4.96 0.41
N HIS A 35 -5.12 -4.37 1.29
CA HIS A 35 -5.46 -4.19 2.71
C HIS A 35 -6.15 -2.87 3.03
N ALA A 36 -6.32 -1.98 2.05
CA ALA A 36 -7.12 -0.78 2.26
C ALA A 36 -8.55 -1.23 2.62
N PRO A 37 -9.15 -0.67 3.69
CA PRO A 37 -10.57 -0.89 3.93
C PRO A 37 -11.29 -0.51 2.64
N GLY A 38 -12.13 -1.41 2.13
CA GLY A 38 -12.86 -1.18 0.90
C GLY A 38 -13.47 0.21 0.98
N LYS A 39 -13.12 1.08 0.02
CA LYS A 39 -13.75 2.37 -0.12
C LYS A 39 -15.23 2.05 -0.30
N THR A 40 -16.01 2.11 0.77
CA THR A 40 -17.45 2.06 0.69
C THR A 40 -17.81 3.22 -0.19
N LEU A 41 -18.14 2.93 -1.44
CA LEU A 41 -18.78 3.87 -2.34
C LEU A 41 -20.18 4.07 -1.77
N ILE A 42 -20.27 4.82 -0.67
CA ILE A 42 -21.50 5.51 -0.35
C ILE A 42 -21.51 6.65 -1.36
N GLU A 43 -21.97 6.32 -2.56
CA GLU A 43 -22.43 7.33 -3.49
C GLU A 43 -23.63 7.98 -2.82
N GLU A 44 -23.41 9.17 -2.28
CA GLU A 44 -24.49 10.03 -1.82
C GLU A 44 -25.18 10.56 -3.09
N PRO A 45 -26.44 10.21 -3.38
CA PRO A 45 -27.17 10.95 -4.38
C PRO A 45 -27.44 12.35 -3.82
N ALA A 46 -26.60 13.30 -4.21
CA ALA A 46 -26.92 14.71 -4.18
C ALA A 46 -28.06 14.97 -5.19
N ALA A 47 -29.29 14.78 -4.75
CA ALA A 47 -30.49 15.36 -5.34
C ALA A 47 -31.19 16.11 -4.21
N GLY A 48 -30.88 17.37 -3.97
CA GLY A 48 -31.32 18.42 -4.90
C GLY A 48 -32.78 18.69 -4.57
N GLU A 49 -33.01 19.64 -3.66
CA GLU A 49 -34.28 20.33 -3.50
C GLU A 49 -34.85 20.68 -4.88
N ILE A 50 -35.90 20.01 -5.32
CA ILE A 50 -36.77 20.50 -6.39
C ILE A 50 -38.21 20.33 -5.90
N THR A 51 -38.69 21.41 -5.32
CA THR A 51 -40.08 21.88 -5.24
C THR A 51 -41.08 21.13 -6.13
N ARG A 52 -42.09 20.48 -5.52
CA ARG A 52 -43.53 20.67 -5.80
C ARG A 52 -44.41 19.83 -4.87
#